data_AF-A0A742LJV7-F1
#
_entry.id   AF-A0A742LJV7-F1
#
_cell.length_a   1.000
_cell.length_b   1.000
_cell.length_c   1.000
_cell.angle_alpha   90.00
_cell.angle_beta   90.00
_cell.angle_gamma   90.00
#
_symmetry.space_group_name_H-M   'P 1'
#
loop_
_entity.id
_entity.type
_entity.pdbx_description
1 polymer ?
#
loop_
_entity_poly.entity_id
_entity_poly.type
_entity_poly.pdbx_seq_one_letter_code
_entity_poly.pdbx_strand_id
1 'polypeptide(L)'
;MTTAINPELIPAPDDAVITATSVSDEDRPDFWPRHFRGIPQWILLEPRIFAWTDRLCADYRGGIWQFYTLSNGGAFMAPEANDGDDVWSLYNGMNGN
;
A
#
# COMPACT_ATOMS: atom_id res chain seq x y z
N MET A 1 17.77 21.22 26.71
CA MET A 1 16.91 20.12 26.24
C MET A 1 17.19 19.93 24.76
N THR A 2 17.90 18.87 24.40
CA THR A 2 18.22 18.54 23.00
C THR A 2 17.16 17.56 22.51
N THR A 3 16.27 18.01 21.65
CA THR A 3 15.31 17.13 20.99
C THR A 3 16.08 16.25 20.01
N ALA A 4 16.17 14.95 20.33
CA ALA A 4 16.67 13.96 19.39
C ALA A 4 15.65 13.83 18.26
N ILE A 5 16.03 14.31 17.07
CA ILE A 5 15.32 14.04 15.82
C ILE A 5 15.50 12.56 15.49
N ASN A 6 14.39 11.81 15.44
CA ASN A 6 14.39 10.43 14.98
C ASN A 6 14.64 10.42 13.46
N PRO A 7 15.74 9.83 12.95
CA PRO A 7 16.11 9.88 11.53
C PRO A 7 15.11 9.17 10.60
N GLU A 8 14.16 8.41 11.16
CA GLU A 8 13.16 7.63 10.43
C GLU A 8 11.97 8.47 9.89
N LEU A 9 11.89 9.77 10.20
CA LEU A 9 10.71 10.61 9.95
C LEU A 9 11.03 11.94 9.25
N ILE A 10 12.18 12.06 8.57
CA ILE A 10 12.49 13.26 7.79
C ILE A 10 11.56 13.31 6.57
N PRO A 11 10.67 14.31 6.46
CA PRO A 11 9.83 14.45 5.27
C PRO A 11 10.74 14.71 4.07
N ALA A 12 10.51 13.97 2.99
CA ALA A 12 11.20 14.20 1.73
C ALA A 12 10.90 15.64 1.26
N PRO A 13 11.85 16.34 0.62
CA PRO A 13 11.59 17.68 0.06
C PRO A 13 10.41 17.62 -0.92
N ASP A 14 9.60 18.69 -1.00
CA ASP A 14 8.35 18.72 -1.79
C ASP A 14 8.55 18.40 -3.29
N ASP A 15 9.78 18.57 -3.81
CA ASP A 15 10.17 18.23 -5.19
C ASP A 15 10.84 16.84 -5.32
N ALA A 16 10.88 16.04 -4.25
CA ALA A 16 11.49 14.71 -4.27
C ALA A 16 10.63 13.72 -5.05
N VAL A 17 11.23 13.10 -6.07
CA VAL A 17 10.61 11.99 -6.78
C VAL A 17 10.39 10.82 -5.81
N ILE A 18 9.13 10.44 -5.61
CA ILE A 18 8.74 9.29 -4.80
C ILE A 18 8.89 8.04 -5.67
N THR A 19 9.77 7.12 -5.29
CA THR A 19 10.02 5.87 -5.99
C THR A 19 9.45 4.70 -5.20
N ALA A 20 8.80 3.76 -5.87
CA ALA A 20 8.32 2.51 -5.29
C ALA A 20 9.34 1.39 -5.50
N THR A 21 9.61 0.62 -4.43
CA THR A 21 10.48 -0.56 -4.45
C THR A 21 9.68 -1.77 -4.02
N SER A 22 9.71 -2.84 -4.82
CA SER A 22 9.04 -4.11 -4.49
C SER A 22 9.67 -4.74 -3.25
N VAL A 23 8.83 -5.31 -2.39
CA VAL A 23 9.24 -6.08 -1.21
C VAL A 23 9.41 -7.54 -1.62
N SER A 24 10.48 -8.18 -1.10
CA SER A 24 10.74 -9.60 -1.36
C SER A 24 9.76 -10.48 -0.60
N ASP A 25 9.55 -11.72 -1.07
CA ASP A 25 8.67 -12.68 -0.40
C ASP A 25 9.10 -13.00 1.04
N GLU A 26 10.41 -12.96 1.30
CA GLU A 26 11.01 -13.21 2.62
C GLU A 26 10.63 -12.11 3.62
N ASP A 27 10.47 -10.88 3.16
CA ASP A 27 10.16 -9.71 4.00
C ASP A 27 8.65 -9.46 4.18
N ARG A 28 7.78 -10.15 3.41
CA ARG A 28 6.32 -9.96 3.45
C ARG A 28 5.70 -10.14 4.84
N PRO A 29 6.07 -11.15 5.65
CA PRO A 29 5.46 -11.33 6.98
C PRO A 29 5.68 -10.14 7.91
N ASP A 30 6.81 -9.45 7.76
CA ASP A 30 7.19 -8.33 8.62
C ASP A 30 6.79 -6.96 8.05
N PHE A 31 6.21 -6.92 6.85
CA PHE A 31 5.85 -5.68 6.16
C PHE A 31 4.90 -4.80 7.00
N TRP A 32 3.72 -5.30 7.35
CA TRP A 32 2.75 -4.54 8.13
C TRP A 32 3.24 -4.14 9.54
N PRO A 33 3.83 -5.05 10.35
CA PRO A 33 4.34 -4.64 11.65
C PRO A 33 5.51 -3.66 11.54
N ARG A 34 6.36 -3.73 10.51
CA ARG A 34 7.44 -2.76 10.31
C ARG A 34 6.91 -1.34 10.08
N HIS A 35 5.88 -1.19 9.25
CA HIS A 35 5.36 0.12 8.85
C HIS A 35 4.25 0.66 9.76
N PHE A 36 3.40 -0.20 10.32
CA PHE A 36 2.14 0.20 10.95
C PHE A 36 1.93 -0.34 12.37
N ARG A 37 2.91 -1.02 13.00
CA ARG A 37 2.76 -1.57 14.37
C ARG A 37 2.26 -0.58 15.42
N GLY A 38 2.56 0.71 15.26
CA GLY A 38 2.14 1.77 16.18
C GLY A 38 0.68 2.18 16.03
N ILE A 39 -0.01 1.70 14.99
CA ILE A 39 -1.40 2.05 14.69
C ILE A 39 -2.32 0.96 15.24
N PRO A 40 -3.34 1.31 16.04
CA PRO A 40 -4.34 0.35 16.48
C PRO A 40 -4.97 -0.40 15.30
N GLN A 41 -5.17 -1.71 15.45
CA GLN A 41 -5.81 -2.56 14.45
C GLN A 41 -5.04 -2.69 13.12
N TRP A 42 -3.73 -2.41 13.08
CA TRP A 42 -2.91 -2.56 11.86
C TRP A 42 -3.04 -3.95 11.20
N ILE A 43 -3.28 -5.00 11.99
CA ILE A 43 -3.48 -6.36 11.50
C ILE A 43 -4.71 -6.52 10.59
N LEU A 44 -5.63 -5.56 10.61
CA LEU A 44 -6.82 -5.54 9.75
C LEU A 44 -6.60 -4.80 8.43
N LEU A 45 -5.41 -4.21 8.19
CA LEU A 45 -5.14 -3.44 6.96
C LEU A 45 -5.33 -4.29 5.72
N GLU A 46 -4.68 -5.44 5.66
CA GLU A 46 -4.75 -6.34 4.50
C GLU A 46 -6.18 -6.88 4.24
N PRO A 47 -6.89 -7.45 5.23
CA PRO A 47 -8.30 -7.82 5.05
C PRO A 47 -9.20 -6.67 4.60
N ARG A 48 -8.95 -5.43 5.07
CA ARG A 48 -9.71 -4.25 4.66
C ARG A 48 -9.41 -3.87 3.22
N ILE A 49 -8.15 -3.93 2.78
CA ILE A 49 -7.77 -3.64 1.40
C ILE A 49 -8.47 -4.60 0.44
N PHE A 50 -8.51 -5.90 0.77
CA PHE A 50 -9.25 -6.88 -0.03
C PHE A 50 -10.75 -6.59 -0.07
N ALA A 51 -11.37 -6.32 1.08
CA ALA A 51 -12.80 -6.01 1.14
C ALA A 51 -13.17 -4.73 0.38
N TRP A 52 -12.31 -3.70 0.43
CA TRP A 52 -12.52 -2.48 -0.36
C TRP A 52 -12.37 -2.74 -1.85
N THR A 53 -11.40 -3.54 -2.26
CA THR A 53 -11.20 -3.87 -3.68
C THR A 53 -12.37 -4.68 -4.23
N ASP A 54 -12.87 -5.66 -3.48
CA ASP A 54 -14.07 -6.43 -3.80
C ASP A 54 -15.32 -5.54 -3.94
N ARG A 55 -15.46 -4.55 -3.05
CA ARG A 55 -16.57 -3.59 -3.12
C ARG A 55 -16.46 -2.63 -4.31
N LEU A 56 -15.25 -2.21 -4.65
CA LEU A 56 -15.01 -1.20 -5.67
C LEU A 56 -14.86 -1.79 -7.07
N CYS A 57 -14.58 -3.08 -7.23
CA CYS A 57 -14.39 -3.71 -8.52
C CYS A 57 -15.29 -4.94 -8.65
N ALA A 58 -16.33 -4.85 -9.48
CA ALA A 58 -17.28 -5.96 -9.68
C ALA A 58 -16.63 -7.19 -10.33
N ASP A 59 -15.58 -6.98 -11.11
CA ASP A 59 -14.83 -8.03 -11.80
C ASP A 59 -13.66 -8.57 -10.97
N TYR A 60 -13.43 -8.03 -9.76
CA TYR A 60 -12.37 -8.51 -8.88
C TYR A 60 -12.69 -9.91 -8.38
N ARG A 61 -11.75 -10.85 -8.62
CA ARG A 61 -11.85 -12.24 -8.16
C ARG A 61 -10.74 -12.64 -7.21
N GLY A 62 -10.11 -11.65 -6.57
CA GLY A 62 -8.84 -11.85 -5.89
C GLY A 62 -7.66 -11.69 -6.86
N GLY A 63 -6.51 -12.24 -6.46
CA GLY A 63 -5.28 -12.20 -7.24
C GLY A 63 -4.06 -12.27 -6.33
N ILE A 64 -2.88 -12.29 -6.95
CA ILE A 64 -1.62 -12.10 -6.24
C ILE A 64 -1.46 -10.60 -6.00
N TRP A 65 -1.06 -10.23 -4.79
CA TRP A 65 -0.76 -8.85 -4.44
C TRP A 65 0.73 -8.71 -4.17
N GLN A 66 1.30 -7.63 -4.70
CA GLN A 66 2.69 -7.25 -4.50
C GLN A 66 2.75 -6.10 -3.49
N PHE A 67 3.78 -6.13 -2.65
CA PHE A 67 4.01 -5.16 -1.59
C PHE A 67 5.11 -4.20 -2.01
N TYR A 68 4.95 -2.93 -1.67
CA TYR A 68 5.86 -1.87 -2.09
C TYR A 68 6.18 -0.93 -0.93
N THR A 69 7.44 -0.54 -0.86
CA THR A 69 7.91 0.56 0.00
C THR A 69 8.20 1.79 -0.85
N LEU A 70 7.93 2.96 -0.30
CA LEU A 70 8.16 4.24 -0.95
C LEU A 70 9.38 4.93 -0.36
N SER A 71 10.14 5.67 -1.18
CA SER A 71 11.33 6.41 -0.73
C SER A 71 11.07 7.46 0.35
N ASN A 72 9.81 7.86 0.54
CA ASN A 72 9.36 8.79 1.59
C ASN A 72 8.93 8.09 2.90
N GLY A 73 9.18 6.78 3.04
CA GLY A 73 8.77 5.99 4.20
C GLY A 73 7.34 5.43 4.11
N GLY A 74 6.61 5.75 3.05
CA GLY A 74 5.29 5.17 2.78
C GLY A 74 5.35 3.69 2.38
N ALA A 75 4.20 3.04 2.42
CA ALA A 75 4.06 1.63 2.09
C ALA A 75 2.66 1.35 1.54
N PHE A 76 2.56 0.50 0.52
CA PHE A 76 1.29 0.09 -0.06
C PHE A 76 1.37 -1.34 -0.62
N MET A 77 0.22 -1.93 -0.94
CA MET A 77 0.13 -3.15 -1.74
C MET A 77 -0.76 -2.89 -2.96
N ALA A 78 -0.44 -3.53 -4.07
CA ALA A 78 -1.21 -3.46 -5.29
C ALA A 78 -1.35 -4.86 -5.90
N PRO A 79 -2.44 -5.14 -6.63
CA PRO A 79 -2.56 -6.37 -7.37
C PRO A 79 -1.41 -6.49 -8.37
N GLU A 80 -0.97 -7.72 -8.62
CA GLU A 80 -0.04 -8.02 -9.69
C GLU A 80 -0.68 -7.63 -11.03
N ALA A 81 -0.01 -6.73 -11.77
CA ALA A 81 -0.41 -6.44 -13.13
C ALA A 81 -0.03 -7.67 -13.97
N ASN A 82 -1.01 -8.43 -14.43
CA ASN A 82 -0.76 -9.34 -15.54
C ASN A 82 -0.37 -8.51 -16.76
N ASP A 83 0.53 -9.02 -17.59
CA ASP A 83 0.98 -8.40 -18.85
C ASP A 83 -0.16 -8.19 -19.90
N GLY A 84 -1.42 -8.44 -19.53
CA GLY A 84 -2.60 -8.20 -20.35
C GLY A 84 -3.48 -7.11 -19.73
N ASP A 85 -4.07 -6.31 -20.60
CA ASP A 85 -4.97 -5.18 -20.35
C ASP A 85 -6.25 -5.50 -19.54
N ASP A 86 -6.15 -6.22 -18.41
CA ASP A 86 -7.24 -6.40 -17.46
C ASP A 86 -7.47 -5.09 -16.72
N VAL A 87 -8.06 -4.12 -17.43
CA VAL A 87 -8.49 -2.84 -16.88
C VAL A 87 -9.64 -3.11 -15.92
N TRP A 88 -9.30 -3.25 -14.64
CA TRP A 88 -10.29 -3.35 -13.58
C TRP A 88 -11.09 -2.05 -13.50
N SER A 89 -12.39 -2.15 -13.76
CA SER A 89 -13.29 -1.01 -13.66
C SER A 89 -13.63 -0.75 -12.19
N LEU A 90 -13.09 0.35 -11.66
CA LEU A 90 -13.41 0.79 -10.30
C LEU A 90 -14.69 1.60 -10.27
N TYR A 91 -15.61 1.19 -9.41
CA TYR A 91 -16.80 1.91 -9.03
C TYR A 91 -16.41 3.13 -8.19
N ASN A 92 -16.92 4.28 -8.58
CA ASN A 92 -16.90 5.48 -7.77
C ASN A 92 -18.30 6.09 -7.77
N GLY A 93 -18.94 6.15 -6.60
CA GLY A 93 -20.29 6.71 -6.44
C GLY A 93 -20.37 8.21 -6.78
N MET A 94 -19.23 8.92 -6.83
CA MET A 94 -19.16 10.30 -7.32
C MET A 94 -19.05 10.38 -8.84
N ASN A 95 -18.73 9.27 -9.52
CA ASN A 95 -18.68 9.18 -10.99
C ASN A 95 -20.00 8.72 -11.62
N GLY A 96 -21.05 8.47 -10.82
CA GLY A 96 -22.40 8.19 -11.32
C GLY A 96 -22.59 6.82 -11.98
N ASN A 97 -21.73 5.85 -11.68
CA ASN A 97 -21.98 4.45 -12.04
C ASN A 97 -22.99 3.81 -11.09
#